data_AF-A0A4Q6AQT6-F1
#
_entry.id   AF-A0A4Q6AQT6-F1
#
_cell.length_a   1.000
_cell.length_b   1.000
_cell.length_c   1.000
_cell.angle_alpha   90.00
_cell.angle_beta   90.00
_cell.angle_gamma   90.00
#
_symmetry.space_group_name_H-M   'P 1'
#
loop_
_entity.id
_entity.type
_entity.pdbx_description
1 polymer ?
#
loop_
_entity_poly.entity_id
_entity_poly.type
_entity_poly.pdbx_seq_one_letter_code
_entity_poly.pdbx_strand_id
1 'polypeptide(L)'
;MKHYFKITSIGMATALLSGCLHAPLKANLAPQQAVAQAYQYLYDHPSYRFNGQLRLKRLTLPADPVLSKSLTKDPQLIQKMLQAYSQRYQFNYSGVMDLPHYKISLTPEIRYEAVNMSGYIRVPMLLDLKNSDLYSDLSAFSPWLVPAANDGKYTRFDGSRYKNRVDLKNLYQLMQQTTQAGYIWPDARDFKELPLSAQERQQGATRKIQFSTALNPHIAR
;
A
#
# COMPACT_ATOMS: atom_id res chain seq x y z
N MET A 1 9.26 -29.80 26.06
CA MET A 1 9.49 -28.53 25.35
C MET A 1 8.71 -28.57 24.04
N LYS A 2 7.63 -27.78 23.92
CA LYS A 2 6.82 -27.70 22.69
C LYS A 2 7.16 -26.39 21.99
N HIS A 3 7.89 -26.47 20.89
CA HIS A 3 8.20 -25.30 20.05
C HIS A 3 6.98 -24.97 19.21
N TYR A 4 6.32 -23.85 19.52
CA TYR A 4 5.30 -23.26 18.67
C TYR A 4 5.99 -22.51 17.52
N PHE A 5 5.80 -23.00 16.31
CA PHE A 5 6.11 -22.27 15.08
C PHE A 5 5.05 -21.17 14.94
N LYS A 6 5.34 -19.96 15.44
CA LYS A 6 4.55 -18.77 15.12
C LYS A 6 4.82 -18.43 13.65
N ILE A 7 3.82 -18.65 12.80
CA ILE A 7 3.76 -18.06 11.47
C ILE A 7 3.67 -16.55 11.71
N THR A 8 4.81 -15.88 11.62
CA THR A 8 4.87 -14.42 11.56
C THR A 8 4.13 -14.01 10.32
N SER A 9 2.88 -13.61 10.50
CA SER A 9 2.05 -12.96 9.47
C SER A 9 2.92 -11.93 8.78
N ILE A 10 3.12 -12.09 7.46
CA ILE A 10 3.64 -11.05 6.61
C ILE A 10 2.67 -9.90 6.77
N GLY A 11 3.07 -8.94 7.62
CA GLY A 11 2.38 -7.69 7.82
C GLY A 11 2.48 -6.94 6.51
N MET A 12 1.55 -7.24 5.61
CA MET A 12 1.11 -6.30 4.60
C MET A 12 0.52 -5.16 5.41
N ALA A 13 1.39 -4.26 5.86
CA ALA A 13 1.04 -2.94 6.34
C ALA A 13 0.00 -2.46 5.36
N THR A 14 -1.23 -2.34 5.84
CA THR A 14 -2.40 -2.03 5.06
C THR A 14 -2.01 -0.90 4.14
N ALA A 15 -1.78 -1.22 2.87
CA ALA A 15 -1.68 -0.24 1.82
C ALA A 15 -3.11 0.25 1.68
N LEU A 16 -3.49 1.09 2.65
CA LEU A 16 -4.68 1.87 2.75
C LEU A 16 -4.81 2.54 1.39
N LEU A 17 -5.63 1.95 0.50
CA LEU A 17 -5.73 2.26 -0.93
C LEU A 17 -6.29 3.68 -1.10
N SER A 18 -5.51 4.70 -0.77
CA SER A 18 -5.82 6.12 -0.79
C SER A 18 -5.85 6.64 -2.22
N GLY A 19 -6.91 6.31 -2.96
CA GLY A 19 -7.07 6.68 -4.37
C GLY A 19 -8.07 7.78 -4.63
N CYS A 20 -7.94 8.37 -5.82
CA CYS A 20 -9.02 9.15 -6.41
C CYS A 20 -10.19 8.20 -6.68
N LEU A 21 -11.20 8.25 -5.81
CA LEU A 21 -12.37 7.42 -5.92
C LEU A 21 -13.52 8.21 -6.54
N HIS A 22 -14.03 7.73 -7.67
CA HIS A 22 -15.29 8.18 -8.25
C HIS A 22 -16.47 7.50 -7.54
N ALA A 23 -16.57 7.69 -6.23
CA ALA A 23 -17.73 7.23 -5.46
C ALA A 23 -18.70 8.40 -5.29
N PRO A 24 -20.00 8.22 -5.58
CA PRO A 24 -21.02 9.16 -5.17
C PRO A 24 -21.08 9.17 -3.64
N LEU A 25 -20.49 10.20 -3.03
CA LEU A 25 -20.56 10.41 -1.59
C LEU A 25 -21.88 11.08 -1.22
N LYS A 26 -22.48 10.67 -0.10
CA LYS A 26 -23.61 11.42 0.47
C LYS A 26 -23.14 12.82 0.87
N ALA A 27 -24.00 13.81 0.69
CA ALA A 27 -23.70 15.18 1.08
C ALA A 27 -23.46 15.28 2.60
N ASN A 28 -22.59 16.21 3.00
CA ASN A 28 -22.34 16.60 4.41
C ASN A 28 -21.80 15.52 5.35
N LEU A 29 -21.19 14.45 4.83
CA LEU A 29 -20.51 13.46 5.68
C LEU A 29 -19.27 14.03 6.36
N ALA A 30 -19.08 13.69 7.63
CA ALA A 30 -17.81 13.93 8.32
C ALA A 30 -16.65 13.24 7.56
N PRO A 31 -15.41 13.77 7.59
CA PRO A 31 -14.29 13.21 6.84
C PRO A 31 -14.10 11.70 7.02
N GLN A 32 -14.13 11.21 8.26
CA GLN A 32 -14.03 9.78 8.56
C GLN A 32 -15.16 8.95 7.91
N GLN A 33 -16.40 9.43 7.98
CA GLN A 33 -17.56 8.74 7.40
C GLN A 33 -17.50 8.72 5.88
N ALA A 34 -16.99 9.80 5.26
CA ALA A 34 -16.79 9.89 3.83
C ALA A 34 -15.74 8.87 3.34
N VAL A 35 -14.64 8.71 4.08
CA VAL A 35 -13.63 7.68 3.80
C VAL A 35 -14.22 6.29 3.95
N ALA A 36 -14.94 6.01 5.05
CA ALA A 36 -15.58 4.70 5.25
C ALA A 36 -16.59 4.38 4.14
N GLN A 37 -17.42 5.35 3.74
CA GLN A 37 -18.37 5.17 2.64
C GLN A 37 -17.66 4.94 1.30
N ALA A 38 -16.59 5.69 1.01
CA ALA A 38 -15.76 5.51 -0.17
C ALA A 38 -15.25 4.05 -0.28
N TYR A 39 -14.68 3.51 0.79
CA TYR A 39 -14.22 2.11 0.79
C TYR A 39 -15.36 1.12 0.68
N GLN A 40 -16.51 1.35 1.33
CA GLN A 40 -17.66 0.49 1.16
C GLN A 40 -18.10 0.42 -0.31
N TYR A 41 -18.20 1.58 -0.97
CA TYR A 41 -18.53 1.66 -2.39
C TYR A 41 -17.54 0.86 -3.26
N LEU A 42 -16.25 0.93 -2.97
CA LEU A 42 -15.22 0.15 -3.67
C LEU A 42 -15.48 -1.36 -3.61
N TYR A 43 -15.80 -1.88 -2.43
CA TYR A 43 -16.07 -3.30 -2.22
C TYR A 43 -17.39 -3.78 -2.85
N ASP A 44 -18.32 -2.86 -3.07
CA ASP A 44 -19.61 -3.13 -3.71
C ASP A 44 -19.50 -3.08 -5.25
N HIS A 45 -18.39 -2.58 -5.82
CA HIS A 45 -18.18 -2.47 -7.26
C HIS A 45 -17.23 -3.54 -7.81
N PRO A 46 -17.63 -4.25 -8.89
CA PRO A 46 -16.85 -5.38 -9.40
C PRO A 46 -15.52 -4.97 -10.03
N SER A 47 -15.44 -3.76 -10.59
CA SER A 47 -14.21 -3.25 -11.20
C SER A 47 -13.99 -1.79 -10.85
N TYR A 48 -12.78 -1.46 -10.40
CA TYR A 48 -12.41 -0.10 -10.03
C TYR A 48 -10.92 0.17 -10.23
N ARG A 49 -10.58 1.43 -10.47
CA ARG A 49 -9.20 1.92 -10.50
C ARG A 49 -8.85 2.44 -9.13
N PHE A 50 -7.60 2.24 -8.72
CA PHE A 50 -7.06 2.83 -7.52
C PHE A 50 -5.68 3.40 -7.81
N ASN A 51 -5.34 4.43 -7.06
CA ASN A 51 -3.99 4.97 -6.97
C ASN A 51 -3.76 5.35 -5.52
N GLY A 52 -2.55 5.76 -5.17
CA GLY A 52 -2.31 6.33 -3.87
C GLY A 52 -0.86 6.65 -3.64
N GLN A 53 -0.65 7.43 -2.58
CA GLN A 53 0.65 7.90 -2.17
C GLN A 53 0.78 7.76 -0.65
N LEU A 54 1.86 7.13 -0.23
CA LEU A 54 2.29 7.04 1.15
C LEU A 54 3.60 7.81 1.29
N ARG A 55 3.66 8.66 2.31
CA ARG A 55 4.87 9.38 2.71
C ARG A 55 5.17 9.06 4.16
N LEU A 56 6.39 8.61 4.44
CA LEU A 56 6.84 8.37 5.80
C LEU A 56 7.18 9.71 6.43
N LYS A 57 6.36 10.16 7.40
CA LYS A 57 6.63 11.40 8.15
C LYS A 57 7.75 11.22 9.17
N ARG A 58 7.82 10.04 9.78
CA ARG A 58 8.76 9.70 10.85
C ARG A 58 8.97 8.19 10.88
N LEU A 59 10.23 7.78 11.06
CA LEU A 59 10.59 6.39 11.33
C LEU A 59 11.36 6.35 12.65
N THR A 60 10.84 5.64 13.65
CA THR A 60 11.45 5.53 14.98
C THR A 60 11.96 4.12 15.17
N LEU A 61 13.20 3.97 15.62
CA LEU A 61 13.69 2.65 16.02
C LEU A 61 12.96 2.19 17.30
N PRO A 62 12.65 0.88 17.42
CA PRO A 62 12.16 0.33 18.67
C PRO A 62 13.17 0.64 19.79
N ALA A 63 12.67 0.99 20.99
CA ALA A 63 13.49 1.22 22.17
C ALA A 63 14.06 -0.08 22.77
N ASP A 64 14.38 -1.07 21.91
CA ASP A 64 15.08 -2.28 22.31
C ASP A 64 16.58 -1.94 22.49
N PRO A 65 17.12 -2.03 23.72
CA PRO A 65 18.52 -1.68 24.00
C PRO A 65 19.53 -2.59 23.30
N VAL A 66 19.14 -3.83 22.95
CA VAL A 66 20.02 -4.81 22.29
C VAL A 66 20.11 -4.52 20.80
N LEU A 67 18.95 -4.25 20.16
CA LEU A 67 18.89 -3.92 18.73
C LEU A 67 19.54 -2.56 18.43
N SER A 68 19.31 -1.57 19.30
CA SER A 68 19.88 -0.22 19.11
C SER A 68 21.40 -0.17 19.32
N LYS A 69 21.94 -0.92 20.29
CA LYS A 69 23.39 -1.01 20.54
C LYS A 69 24.14 -1.86 19.52
N SER A 70 23.50 -2.87 18.92
CA SER A 70 24.14 -3.72 17.90
C SER A 70 24.30 -3.00 16.55
N LEU A 71 23.42 -2.04 16.25
CA LEU A 71 23.46 -1.27 15.00
C LEU A 71 24.51 -0.15 15.01
N THR A 72 24.81 0.46 16.17
CA THR A 72 25.80 1.54 16.29
C THR A 72 26.15 1.87 17.74
N LYS A 73 27.29 2.54 17.93
CA LYS A 73 27.68 3.18 19.19
C LYS A 73 26.95 4.52 19.46
N ASP A 74 26.32 5.13 18.44
CA ASP A 74 25.52 6.37 18.57
C ASP A 74 24.09 6.18 18.03
N PRO A 75 23.15 5.72 18.87
CA PRO A 75 21.76 5.53 18.49
C PRO A 75 21.05 6.81 18.04
N GLN A 76 21.48 7.99 18.54
CA GLN A 76 20.86 9.26 18.17
C GLN A 76 21.24 9.65 16.74
N LEU A 77 22.47 9.38 16.31
CA LEU A 77 22.91 9.58 14.93
C LEU A 77 22.09 8.73 13.96
N ILE A 78 21.91 7.43 14.22
CA ILE A 78 21.08 6.57 13.36
C ILE A 78 19.64 7.09 13.31
N GLN A 79 19.05 7.49 14.44
CA GLN A 79 17.70 8.02 14.46
C GLN A 79 17.56 9.29 13.61
N LYS A 80 18.54 10.21 13.66
CA LYS A 80 18.58 11.39 12.79
C LYS A 80 18.70 11.02 11.32
N MET A 81 19.55 10.05 10.98
CA MET A 81 19.70 9.58 9.60
C MET A 81 18.42 8.94 9.07
N LEU A 82 17.81 8.02 9.82
CA LEU A 82 16.55 7.39 9.45
C LEU A 82 15.44 8.42 9.25
N GLN A 83 15.38 9.44 10.12
CA GLN A 83 14.44 10.53 9.97
C GLN A 83 14.69 11.30 8.66
N ALA A 84 15.94 11.70 8.39
CA ALA A 84 16.30 12.43 7.17
C ALA A 84 16.00 11.63 5.90
N TYR A 85 16.26 10.32 5.89
CA TYR A 85 15.96 9.45 4.75
C TYR A 85 14.45 9.22 4.60
N SER A 86 13.70 8.99 5.68
CA SER A 86 12.27 8.72 5.63
C SER A 86 11.48 9.82 4.91
N GLN A 87 11.88 11.08 5.09
CA GLN A 87 11.24 12.24 4.46
C GLN A 87 11.53 12.37 2.96
N ARG A 88 12.58 11.71 2.46
CA ARG A 88 12.98 11.73 1.04
C ARG A 88 12.30 10.64 0.23
N TYR A 89 11.78 9.60 0.90
CA TYR A 89 11.11 8.49 0.25
C TYR A 89 9.60 8.70 0.15
N GLN A 90 9.06 8.36 -1.00
CA GLN A 90 7.63 8.34 -1.28
C GLN A 90 7.31 6.99 -1.91
N PHE A 91 6.24 6.37 -1.44
CA PHE A 91 5.73 5.13 -2.03
C PHE A 91 4.43 5.46 -2.73
N ASN A 92 4.44 5.40 -4.06
CA ASN A 92 3.22 5.54 -4.85
C ASN A 92 2.77 4.16 -5.30
N TYR A 93 1.48 4.02 -5.58
CA TYR A 93 0.96 2.82 -6.22
C TYR A 93 -0.24 3.18 -7.08
N SER A 94 -0.48 2.37 -8.09
CA SER A 94 -1.68 2.46 -8.92
C SER A 94 -2.05 1.11 -9.47
N GLY A 95 -3.31 0.93 -9.84
CA GLY A 95 -3.79 -0.36 -10.27
C GLY A 95 -5.26 -0.38 -10.61
N VAL A 96 -5.71 -1.57 -10.97
CA VAL A 96 -7.09 -1.87 -11.33
C VAL A 96 -7.46 -3.19 -10.66
N MET A 97 -8.57 -3.18 -9.93
CA MET A 97 -9.24 -4.40 -9.53
C MET A 97 -10.31 -4.69 -10.58
N ASP A 98 -10.30 -5.90 -11.15
CA ASP A 98 -11.23 -6.38 -12.17
C ASP A 98 -11.74 -7.76 -11.76
N LEU A 99 -12.69 -7.78 -10.81
CA LEU A 99 -13.23 -9.00 -10.21
C LEU A 99 -13.96 -9.91 -11.23
N PRO A 100 -14.75 -9.40 -12.20
CA PRO A 100 -15.40 -10.24 -13.22
C PRO A 100 -14.43 -11.11 -14.00
N HIS A 101 -13.22 -10.59 -14.25
CA HIS A 101 -12.16 -11.31 -14.96
C HIS A 101 -11.11 -11.92 -14.01
N TYR A 102 -11.32 -11.83 -12.70
CA TYR A 102 -10.39 -12.33 -11.67
C TYR A 102 -8.97 -11.78 -11.80
N LYS A 103 -8.85 -10.51 -12.19
CA LYS A 103 -7.57 -9.84 -12.43
C LYS A 103 -7.35 -8.66 -11.50
N ILE A 104 -6.13 -8.50 -11.01
CA ILE A 104 -5.71 -7.34 -10.22
C ILE A 104 -4.38 -6.84 -10.77
N SER A 105 -4.33 -5.61 -11.28
CA SER A 105 -3.08 -4.95 -11.60
C SER A 105 -2.64 -4.05 -10.45
N LEU A 106 -1.33 -4.03 -10.20
CA LEU A 106 -0.71 -3.20 -9.18
C LEU A 106 0.68 -2.78 -9.66
N THR A 107 0.95 -1.48 -9.67
CA THR A 107 2.24 -0.89 -10.03
C THR A 107 2.74 -0.08 -8.84
N PRO A 108 3.48 -0.66 -7.88
CA PRO A 108 4.24 0.09 -6.90
C PRO A 108 5.31 0.95 -7.56
N GLU A 109 5.54 2.12 -6.99
CA GLU A 109 6.64 3.01 -7.28
C GLU A 109 7.32 3.41 -5.97
N ILE A 110 8.61 3.14 -5.86
CA ILE A 110 9.45 3.72 -4.80
C ILE A 110 10.17 4.91 -5.42
N ARG A 111 9.96 6.09 -4.85
CA ARG A 111 10.54 7.35 -5.32
C ARG A 111 11.41 7.94 -4.23
N TYR A 112 12.60 8.40 -4.60
CA TYR A 112 13.51 9.16 -3.77
C TYR A 112 13.66 10.57 -4.33
N GLU A 113 13.53 11.58 -3.47
CA GLU A 113 13.72 12.99 -3.83
C GLU A 113 14.59 13.72 -2.79
N ALA A 114 15.66 14.34 -3.27
CA ALA A 114 16.51 15.28 -2.57
C ALA A 114 16.71 16.53 -3.44
N VAL A 115 17.27 17.61 -2.87
CA VAL A 115 17.41 18.91 -3.54
C VAL A 115 18.17 18.81 -4.87
N ASN A 116 19.16 17.92 -4.97
CA ASN A 116 20.04 17.75 -6.12
C ASN A 116 19.94 16.37 -6.78
N MET A 117 19.01 15.50 -6.35
CA MET A 117 18.91 14.13 -6.87
C MET A 117 17.47 13.62 -6.76
N SER A 118 16.95 13.08 -7.84
CA SER A 118 15.68 12.34 -7.82
C SER A 118 15.80 11.06 -8.63
N GLY A 119 15.05 10.04 -8.24
CA GLY A 119 14.99 8.76 -8.92
C GLY A 119 13.77 7.96 -8.46
N TYR A 120 13.34 7.02 -9.29
CA TYR A 120 12.23 6.14 -8.93
C TYR A 120 12.37 4.79 -9.61
N ILE A 121 11.80 3.76 -8.99
CA ILE A 121 11.66 2.42 -9.54
C ILE A 121 10.17 2.09 -9.57
N ARG A 122 9.66 1.62 -10.70
CA ARG A 122 8.30 1.08 -10.84
C ARG A 122 8.37 -0.40 -11.17
N VAL A 123 7.46 -1.18 -10.59
CA VAL A 123 7.35 -2.61 -10.87
C VAL A 123 5.91 -2.93 -11.24
N PRO A 124 5.54 -2.88 -12.53
CA PRO A 124 4.20 -3.27 -12.97
C PRO A 124 3.93 -4.75 -12.72
N MET A 125 2.83 -5.05 -12.04
CA MET A 125 2.39 -6.41 -11.73
C MET A 125 0.94 -6.63 -12.14
N LEU A 126 0.62 -7.87 -12.50
CA LEU A 126 -0.73 -8.36 -12.78
C LEU A 126 -0.90 -9.73 -12.12
N LEU A 127 -1.84 -9.84 -11.19
CA LEU A 127 -2.30 -11.11 -10.65
C LEU A 127 -3.49 -11.60 -11.48
N ASP A 128 -3.39 -12.81 -12.00
CA ASP A 128 -4.50 -13.58 -12.58
C ASP A 128 -4.93 -14.62 -11.55
N LEU A 129 -5.98 -14.32 -10.79
CA LEU A 129 -6.46 -15.19 -9.71
C LEU A 129 -7.10 -16.47 -10.24
N LYS A 130 -7.65 -16.46 -11.46
CA LYS A 130 -8.27 -17.63 -12.11
C LYS A 130 -7.22 -18.71 -12.40
N ASN A 131 -6.07 -18.29 -12.90
CA ASN A 131 -4.95 -19.18 -13.21
C ASN A 131 -3.95 -19.30 -12.06
N SER A 132 -4.08 -18.47 -11.02
CA SER A 132 -3.11 -18.34 -9.92
C SER A 132 -1.72 -17.95 -10.43
N ASP A 133 -1.65 -17.16 -11.49
CA ASP A 133 -0.40 -16.66 -12.06
C ASP A 133 -0.14 -15.22 -11.59
N LEU A 134 1.13 -14.90 -11.36
CA LEU A 134 1.59 -13.52 -11.21
C LEU A 134 2.46 -13.17 -12.41
N TYR A 135 2.18 -12.03 -13.02
CA TYR A 135 2.99 -11.45 -14.08
C TYR A 135 3.64 -10.18 -13.55
N SER A 136 4.96 -10.02 -13.77
CA SER A 136 5.64 -8.76 -13.46
C SER A 136 6.63 -8.37 -14.54
N ASP A 137 6.69 -7.08 -14.87
CA ASP A 137 7.81 -6.52 -15.62
C ASP A 137 8.97 -6.25 -14.64
N LEU A 138 10.09 -6.91 -14.88
CA LEU A 138 11.30 -6.84 -14.04
C LEU A 138 12.50 -6.23 -14.78
N SER A 139 12.25 -5.51 -15.88
CA SER A 139 13.30 -4.91 -16.72
C SER A 139 14.21 -3.97 -15.94
N ALA A 140 13.69 -3.29 -14.90
CA ALA A 140 14.48 -2.44 -14.02
C ALA A 140 15.60 -3.17 -13.26
N PHE A 141 15.57 -4.50 -13.22
CA PHE A 141 16.55 -5.36 -12.56
C PHE A 141 17.32 -6.25 -13.55
N SER A 142 17.21 -5.95 -14.83
CA SER A 142 18.03 -6.57 -15.89
C SER A 142 19.49 -6.10 -15.78
N PRO A 143 20.49 -6.98 -16.03
CA PRO A 143 20.38 -8.39 -16.43
C PRO A 143 20.32 -9.37 -15.24
N TRP A 144 20.25 -8.89 -13.99
CA TRP A 144 20.40 -9.73 -12.80
C TRP A 144 19.21 -10.65 -12.54
N LEU A 145 17.98 -10.14 -12.68
CA LEU A 145 16.76 -10.94 -12.47
C LEU A 145 16.17 -11.50 -13.77
N VAL A 146 16.38 -10.81 -14.89
CA VAL A 146 15.88 -11.20 -16.21
C VAL A 146 16.93 -10.85 -17.27
N PRO A 147 17.03 -11.60 -18.39
CA PRO A 147 17.90 -11.22 -19.49
C PRO A 147 17.47 -9.89 -20.12
N ALA A 148 18.42 -9.04 -20.52
CA ALA A 148 18.13 -7.76 -21.20
C ALA A 148 17.32 -7.89 -22.50
N ALA A 149 17.40 -9.04 -23.18
CA ALA A 149 16.57 -9.36 -24.35
C ALA A 149 15.06 -9.49 -24.03
N ASN A 150 14.70 -9.54 -22.74
CA ASN A 150 13.34 -9.61 -22.24
C ASN A 150 12.86 -8.29 -21.62
N ASP A 151 13.61 -7.20 -21.77
CA ASP A 151 13.15 -5.89 -21.32
C ASP A 151 11.80 -5.52 -21.98
N GLY A 152 10.88 -4.97 -21.19
CA GLY A 152 9.50 -4.66 -21.55
C GLY A 152 8.54 -5.86 -21.56
N LYS A 153 9.02 -7.09 -21.29
CA LYS A 153 8.19 -8.28 -21.20
C LYS A 153 7.86 -8.63 -19.74
N TYR A 154 6.67 -9.19 -19.55
CA TYR A 154 6.27 -9.73 -18.26
C TYR A 154 6.89 -11.11 -18.03
N THR A 155 7.55 -11.28 -16.89
CA THR A 155 7.92 -12.57 -16.34
C THR A 155 6.69 -13.20 -15.68
N ARG A 156 6.36 -14.43 -16.06
CA ARG A 156 5.29 -15.22 -15.45
C ARG A 156 5.84 -16.04 -14.29
N PHE A 157 5.19 -15.92 -13.14
CA PHE A 157 5.39 -16.75 -11.96
C PHE A 157 4.18 -17.67 -11.81
N ASP A 158 4.42 -18.97 -12.03
CA ASP A 158 3.39 -20.00 -11.89
C ASP A 158 3.09 -20.23 -10.40
N GLY A 159 1.89 -19.82 -9.97
CA GLY A 159 1.39 -20.03 -8.62
C GLY A 159 0.34 -21.16 -8.54
N SER A 160 0.20 -22.00 -9.56
CA SER A 160 -0.75 -23.13 -9.59
C SER A 160 -0.65 -24.05 -8.38
N ARG A 161 0.53 -24.18 -7.76
CA ARG A 161 0.72 -24.94 -6.51
C ARG A 161 -0.09 -24.40 -5.32
N TYR A 162 -0.49 -23.13 -5.36
CA TYR A 162 -1.32 -22.45 -4.36
C TYR A 162 -2.80 -22.40 -4.76
N LYS A 163 -3.14 -22.85 -5.97
CA LYS A 163 -4.51 -22.95 -6.44
C LYS A 163 -5.31 -23.81 -5.47
N ASN A 164 -6.49 -23.33 -5.09
CA ASN A 164 -7.38 -23.94 -4.09
C ASN A 164 -6.80 -24.03 -2.65
N ARG A 165 -5.59 -23.56 -2.38
CA ARG A 165 -5.04 -23.41 -1.02
C ARG A 165 -5.42 -22.07 -0.39
N VAL A 166 -5.82 -21.11 -1.22
CA VAL A 166 -6.28 -19.78 -0.81
C VAL A 166 -7.77 -19.69 -1.09
N ASP A 167 -8.56 -19.50 -0.04
CA ASP A 167 -9.97 -19.15 -0.19
C ASP A 167 -10.06 -17.66 -0.56
N LEU A 168 -10.23 -17.38 -1.85
CA LEU A 168 -10.30 -16.03 -2.39
C LEU A 168 -11.48 -15.24 -1.80
N LYS A 169 -12.59 -15.92 -1.44
CA LYS A 169 -13.76 -15.27 -0.84
C LYS A 169 -13.43 -14.81 0.58
N ASN A 170 -12.84 -15.69 1.40
CA ASN A 170 -12.44 -15.33 2.76
C ASN A 170 -11.30 -14.29 2.76
N LEU A 171 -10.37 -14.39 1.80
CA LEU A 171 -9.32 -13.37 1.64
C LEU A 171 -9.92 -12.00 1.29
N TYR A 172 -10.87 -11.96 0.35
CA TYR A 172 -11.57 -10.72 0.00
C TYR A 172 -12.35 -10.13 1.18
N GLN A 173 -13.08 -10.98 1.92
CA GLN A 173 -13.78 -10.56 3.14
C GLN A 173 -12.83 -10.05 4.20
N LEU A 174 -11.69 -10.71 4.40
CA LEU A 174 -10.65 -10.25 5.33
C LEU A 174 -10.09 -8.90 4.89
N MET A 175 -9.81 -8.71 3.60
CA MET A 175 -9.37 -7.42 3.06
C MET A 175 -10.41 -6.33 3.30
N GLN A 176 -11.69 -6.61 3.08
CA GLN A 176 -12.79 -5.69 3.33
C GLN A 176 -12.88 -5.30 4.81
N GLN A 177 -12.91 -6.28 5.71
CA GLN A 177 -12.98 -6.06 7.15
C GLN A 177 -11.77 -5.28 7.67
N THR A 178 -10.57 -5.65 7.21
CA THR A 178 -9.31 -4.99 7.61
C THR A 178 -9.26 -3.54 7.11
N THR A 179 -9.70 -3.30 5.87
CA THR A 179 -9.75 -1.95 5.30
C THR A 179 -10.78 -1.09 6.04
N GLN A 180 -11.99 -1.61 6.29
CA GLN A 180 -13.01 -0.89 7.06
C GLN A 180 -12.53 -0.57 8.48
N ALA A 181 -11.97 -1.54 9.19
CA ALA A 181 -11.41 -1.35 10.52
C ALA A 181 -10.34 -0.25 10.55
N GLY A 182 -9.50 -0.19 9.51
CA GLY A 182 -8.45 0.82 9.36
C GLY A 182 -8.93 2.27 9.32
N TYR A 183 -10.20 2.54 9.00
CA TYR A 183 -10.77 3.90 8.97
C TYR A 183 -11.90 4.13 9.96
N ILE A 184 -12.51 3.07 10.49
CA ILE A 184 -13.54 3.17 11.52
C ILE A 184 -12.91 3.36 12.91
N TRP A 185 -11.77 2.72 13.18
CA TRP A 185 -11.15 2.75 14.51
C TRP A 185 -10.34 4.00 14.86
N PRO A 186 -9.68 4.71 13.92
CA PRO A 186 -8.96 5.94 14.26
C PRO A 186 -9.90 7.04 14.76
N ASP A 187 -9.37 7.99 15.53
CA ASP A 187 -10.15 9.12 16.02
C ASP A 187 -10.55 10.05 14.86
N ALA A 188 -11.70 10.71 14.96
CA ALA A 188 -12.13 11.68 13.94
C ALA A 188 -11.09 12.79 13.67
N ARG A 189 -10.24 13.12 14.66
CA ARG A 189 -9.13 14.10 14.54
C ARG A 189 -8.00 13.65 13.62
N ASP A 190 -7.89 12.36 13.34
CA ASP A 190 -6.89 11.79 12.43
C ASP A 190 -7.26 12.01 10.96
N PHE A 191 -8.49 12.49 10.71
CA PHE A 191 -9.00 12.85 9.40
C PHE A 191 -9.13 14.37 9.27
N LYS A 192 -8.49 14.93 8.24
CA LYS A 192 -8.52 16.36 7.97
C LYS A 192 -8.94 16.63 6.53
N GLU A 193 -9.98 17.43 6.35
CA GLU A 193 -10.31 17.96 5.03
C GLU A 193 -9.22 18.93 4.57
N LEU A 194 -8.79 18.78 3.33
CA LEU A 194 -7.81 19.63 2.68
C LEU A 194 -8.47 20.35 1.49
N PRO A 195 -7.99 21.54 1.14
CA PRO A 195 -8.45 22.20 -0.07
C PRO A 195 -8.04 21.40 -1.31
N LEU A 196 -8.94 21.34 -2.28
CA LEU A 196 -8.64 20.84 -3.61
C LEU A 196 -7.76 21.85 -4.36
N SER A 197 -6.80 21.34 -5.11
CA SER A 197 -6.06 22.08 -6.14
C SER A 197 -6.90 22.29 -7.40
N ALA A 198 -6.45 23.15 -8.32
CA ALA A 198 -7.12 23.36 -9.60
C ALA A 198 -7.17 22.06 -10.43
N GLN A 199 -6.07 21.32 -10.46
CA GLN A 199 -5.96 20.04 -11.16
C GLN A 199 -6.92 18.98 -10.58
N GLU A 200 -7.02 18.87 -9.25
CA GLU A 200 -7.94 17.91 -8.61
C GLU A 200 -9.40 18.22 -8.95
N ARG A 201 -9.79 19.50 -8.99
CA ARG A 201 -11.14 19.91 -9.44
C ARG A 201 -11.39 19.58 -10.91
N GLN A 202 -10.41 19.81 -11.79
CA GLN A 202 -10.52 19.45 -13.22
C GLN A 202 -10.66 17.94 -13.42
N GLN A 203 -10.11 17.13 -12.50
CA GLN A 203 -10.25 15.68 -12.47
C GLN A 203 -11.56 15.22 -11.80
N GLY A 204 -12.48 16.13 -11.48
CA GLY A 204 -13.77 15.81 -10.89
C GLY A 204 -13.74 15.48 -9.39
N ALA A 205 -12.63 15.72 -8.70
CA ALA A 205 -12.56 15.52 -7.26
C ALA A 205 -13.46 16.53 -6.54
N THR A 206 -14.29 16.03 -5.63
CA THR A 206 -15.23 16.84 -4.84
C THR A 206 -14.74 17.07 -3.40
N ARG A 207 -13.84 16.22 -2.91
CA ARG A 207 -13.30 16.25 -1.55
C ARG A 207 -11.87 15.74 -1.51
N LYS A 208 -11.08 16.21 -0.54
CA LYS A 208 -9.73 15.73 -0.29
C LYS A 208 -9.53 15.57 1.20
N ILE A 209 -9.31 14.33 1.63
CA ILE A 209 -9.21 13.99 3.04
C ILE A 209 -7.82 13.41 3.30
N GLN A 210 -7.07 14.07 4.18
CA GLN A 210 -5.84 13.53 4.73
C GLN A 210 -6.18 12.64 5.92
N PHE A 211 -5.65 11.41 5.90
CA PHE A 211 -5.62 10.53 7.05
C PHE A 211 -4.19 10.49 7.61
N SER A 212 -4.04 10.67 8.92
CA SER A 212 -2.74 10.62 9.61
C SER A 212 -2.82 9.75 10.85
N THR A 213 -2.25 8.56 10.78
CA THR A 213 -2.14 7.64 11.93
C THR A 213 -0.68 7.30 12.20
N ALA A 214 -0.36 6.97 13.45
CA ALA A 214 0.85 6.23 13.74
C ALA A 214 0.69 4.81 13.20
N LEU A 215 1.70 4.31 12.48
CA LEU A 215 1.82 2.89 12.18
C LEU A 215 2.29 2.19 13.46
N ASN A 216 1.36 1.93 14.39
CA ASN A 216 1.64 1.06 15.52
C ASN A 216 1.60 -0.40 15.05
N PRO A 217 2.57 -1.26 15.43
CA PRO A 217 2.61 -2.67 15.05
C PRO A 217 1.51 -3.53 15.71
N HIS A 218 0.37 -2.95 16.09
CA HIS A 218 -0.79 -3.70 16.56
C HIS A 218 -1.54 -4.30 15.36
N ILE A 219 -0.93 -5.32 14.74
CA ILE A 219 -1.62 -6.25 13.84
C ILE A 219 -1.80 -7.55 14.62
N ALA A 220 -3.05 -7.83 14.96
CA ALA A 220 -3.60 -9.06 15.56
C ALA A 220 -3.00 -9.52 16.91
N ARG A 221 -3.75 -9.30 18.00
CA ARG A 221 -3.74 -10.23 19.13
C ARG A 221 -4.74 -11.33 18.86
#